data_AF-A0ABD3DDE5-F1
#
_entry.id   AF-A0ABD3DDE5-F1
#
_cell.length_a   1.000
_cell.length_b   1.000
_cell.length_c   1.000
_cell.angle_alpha   90.00
_cell.angle_beta   90.00
_cell.angle_gamma   90.00
#
_symmetry.space_group_name_H-M   'P 1'
#
loop_
_entity.id
_entity.type
_entity.pdbx_description
1 polymer ?
#
loop_
_entity_poly.entity_id
_entity_poly.type
_entity_poly.pdbx_seq_one_letter_code
_entity_poly.pdbx_strand_id
1 'polypeptide(L)'
;MASFHSRSNSFPSQSHPAVNNVEDLLERLKASQETSTSSICANLANLRDLHDGINNMIQMSSIQQSLSHEQEQNLINELLEGSLKLVDLCGFSRDIVQLTKESVQDLESYIRRNKVVLKLQHQIN
;
A
#
# COMPACT_ATOMS: atom_id res chain seq x y z
N MET A 1 62.99 12.61 5.41
CA MET A 1 61.64 13.09 5.79
C MET A 1 60.63 12.14 5.18
N ALA A 2 59.95 11.33 6.01
CA ALA A 2 58.92 10.40 5.54
C ALA A 2 57.62 11.17 5.34
N SER A 3 57.07 11.11 4.12
CA SER A 3 55.77 11.68 3.76
C SER A 3 54.66 10.82 4.35
N PHE A 4 53.89 11.37 5.28
CA PHE A 4 52.69 10.73 5.81
C PHE A 4 51.52 10.97 4.85
N HIS A 5 51.14 9.94 4.11
CA HIS A 5 49.95 9.94 3.27
C HIS A 5 48.72 9.64 4.14
N SER A 6 48.02 10.67 4.60
CA SER A 6 46.69 10.52 5.20
C SER A 6 45.71 10.03 4.14
N ARG A 7 45.30 8.77 4.24
CA ARG A 7 44.18 8.22 3.47
C ARG A 7 42.90 8.47 4.26
N SER A 8 42.03 9.34 3.74
CA SER A 8 40.68 9.51 4.28
C SER A 8 39.87 8.26 4.01
N ASN A 9 39.43 7.59 5.07
CA ASN A 9 38.43 6.52 4.98
C ASN A 9 37.05 7.19 4.96
N SER A 10 36.45 7.35 3.79
CA SER A 10 35.03 7.70 3.69
C SER A 10 34.21 6.47 4.09
N PHE A 11 33.48 6.58 5.21
CA PHE A 11 32.42 5.63 5.52
C PHE A 11 31.37 5.66 4.40
N PRO A 12 30.75 4.51 4.06
CA PRO A 12 29.64 4.52 3.12
C PRO A 12 28.57 5.49 3.62
N SER A 13 28.07 6.34 2.72
CA SER A 13 26.99 7.27 2.99
C SER A 13 25.80 6.49 3.54
N GLN A 14 25.42 6.73 4.79
CA GLN A 14 24.20 6.15 5.33
C GLN A 14 23.01 6.68 4.52
N SER A 15 22.16 5.78 4.03
CA SER A 15 20.96 6.14 3.28
C SER A 15 20.05 7.03 4.15
N HIS A 16 19.43 8.01 3.51
CA HIS A 16 18.59 8.98 4.20
C HIS A 16 17.43 8.26 4.93
N PRO A 17 17.08 8.62 6.18
CA PRO A 17 16.08 7.89 6.97
C PRO A 17 14.72 7.75 6.28
N ALA A 18 14.34 8.72 5.43
CA ALA A 18 13.12 8.63 4.62
C ALA A 18 13.15 7.49 3.59
N VAL A 19 14.31 7.21 2.99
CA VAL A 19 14.49 6.13 2.01
C VAL A 19 14.39 4.78 2.71
N ASN A 20 15.05 4.63 3.86
CA ASN A 20 14.98 3.40 4.66
C ASN A 20 13.55 3.08 5.09
N ASN A 21 12.76 4.11 5.48
CA ASN A 21 11.36 3.92 5.83
C ASN A 21 10.53 3.40 4.64
N VAL A 22 10.75 3.91 3.43
CA VAL A 22 10.06 3.42 2.23
C VAL A 22 10.47 1.99 1.89
N GLU A 23 11.75 1.64 2.04
CA GLU A 23 12.26 0.27 1.87
C GLU A 23 11.62 -0.70 2.89
N ASP A 24 11.57 -0.34 4.17
CA ASP A 24 10.95 -1.16 5.21
C ASP A 24 9.45 -1.41 4.92
N LEU A 25 8.74 -0.37 4.46
CA LEU A 25 7.33 -0.47 4.06
C LEU A 25 7.14 -1.41 2.85
N LEU A 26 8.06 -1.37 1.89
CA LEU A 26 8.05 -2.23 0.73
C LEU A 26 8.33 -3.69 1.08
N GLU A 27 9.32 -3.94 1.95
CA GLU A 27 9.63 -5.28 2.46
C GLU A 27 8.45 -5.88 3.23
N ARG A 28 7.82 -5.07 4.09
CA ARG A 28 6.62 -5.48 4.83
C ARG A 28 5.47 -5.87 3.89
N LEU A 29 5.26 -5.10 2.82
CA LEU A 29 4.23 -5.40 1.82
C LEU A 29 4.54 -6.69 1.02
N LYS A 30 5.81 -6.93 0.68
CA LYS A 30 6.23 -8.17 0.01
C LYS A 30 6.02 -9.39 0.92
N ALA A 31 6.45 -9.30 2.17
CA ALA A 31 6.27 -10.38 3.15
C ALA A 31 4.78 -10.70 3.40
N SER A 32 3.90 -9.70 3.39
CA SER A 32 2.47 -9.91 3.56
C SER A 32 1.81 -10.62 2.37
N GLN A 33 2.37 -10.47 1.17
CA GLN A 33 1.95 -11.18 -0.05
C GLN A 33 2.41 -12.64 -0.05
N GLU A 34 3.69 -12.90 0.24
CA GLU A 34 4.27 -14.26 0.19
C GLU A 34 3.62 -15.22 1.17
N THR A 35 3.30 -14.73 2.37
CA THR A 35 2.76 -15.58 3.43
C THR A 35 1.27 -15.88 3.26
N SER A 36 0.53 -15.18 2.39
CA SER A 36 -0.93 -15.28 2.24
C SER A 36 -1.72 -15.18 3.57
N THR A 37 -1.10 -14.67 4.63
CA THR A 37 -1.67 -14.60 5.99
C THR A 37 -2.44 -13.31 6.23
N SER A 38 -2.27 -12.32 5.34
CA SER A 38 -2.80 -10.97 5.48
C SER A 38 -4.20 -10.87 4.89
N SER A 39 -5.09 -10.15 5.58
CA SER A 39 -6.39 -9.80 5.02
C SER A 39 -6.25 -8.73 3.94
N ILE A 40 -7.23 -8.63 3.04
CA ILE A 40 -7.29 -7.56 2.04
C ILE A 40 -7.19 -6.19 2.72
N CYS A 41 -7.86 -6.01 3.86
CA CYS A 41 -7.81 -4.76 4.63
C CYS A 41 -6.39 -4.44 5.15
N ALA A 42 -5.65 -5.46 5.62
CA ALA A 42 -4.28 -5.28 6.08
C ALA A 42 -3.34 -4.91 4.93
N ASN A 43 -3.49 -5.53 3.75
CA ASN A 43 -2.70 -5.20 2.57
C ASN A 43 -2.99 -3.78 2.06
N LEU A 44 -4.25 -3.35 2.07
CA LEU A 44 -4.61 -1.97 1.73
C LEU A 44 -4.05 -0.95 2.72
N ALA A 45 -4.02 -1.28 4.02
CA ALA A 45 -3.38 -0.43 5.02
C ALA A 45 -1.87 -0.30 4.77
N ASN A 46 -1.18 -1.41 4.46
CA ASN A 46 0.24 -1.40 4.12
C ASN A 46 0.53 -0.57 2.86
N LEU A 47 -0.33 -0.68 1.84
CA LEU A 47 -0.23 0.13 0.61
C LEU A 47 -0.42 1.63 0.88
N ARG A 48 -1.37 2.00 1.75
CA ARG A 48 -1.54 3.39 2.19
C ARG A 48 -0.27 3.90 2.87
N ASP A 49 0.26 3.14 3.82
CA ASP A 49 1.47 3.56 4.54
C ASP A 49 2.66 3.72 3.58
N LEU A 50 2.83 2.82 2.61
CA LEU A 50 3.85 2.92 1.56
C LEU A 50 3.67 4.19 0.72
N HIS A 51 2.43 4.46 0.28
CA HIS A 51 2.10 5.67 -0.46
C HIS A 51 2.44 6.94 0.33
N ASP A 52 2.07 6.99 1.62
CA ASP A 52 2.37 8.13 2.48
C ASP A 52 3.89 8.29 2.68
N GLY A 53 4.62 7.19 2.83
CA GLY A 53 6.08 7.18 2.87
C GLY A 53 6.71 7.75 1.61
N ILE A 54 6.27 7.30 0.44
CA ILE A 54 6.72 7.80 -0.87
C ILE A 54 6.40 9.29 -1.03
N ASN A 55 5.18 9.71 -0.70
CA ASN A 55 4.77 11.11 -0.76
C ASN A 55 5.65 11.98 0.14
N ASN A 56 5.88 11.58 1.40
CA ASN A 56 6.76 12.30 2.31
C ASN A 56 8.20 12.41 1.78
N MET A 57 8.70 11.34 1.16
CA MET A 57 10.03 11.31 0.55
C MET A 57 10.11 12.29 -0.63
N ILE A 58 9.12 12.28 -1.53
CA ILE A 58 9.08 13.18 -2.70
C ILE A 58 8.99 14.65 -2.28
N GLN A 59 8.29 14.98 -1.20
CA GLN A 59 8.17 16.36 -0.70
C GLN A 59 9.48 16.94 -0.15
N MET A 60 10.55 16.14 -0.02
CA MET A 60 11.85 16.62 0.42
C MET A 60 12.50 17.54 -0.62
N SER A 61 13.12 18.63 -0.16
CA SER A 61 13.76 19.62 -1.03
C SER A 61 14.85 19.02 -1.92
N SER A 62 15.62 18.05 -1.43
CA SER A 62 16.67 17.38 -2.22
C SER A 62 16.09 16.57 -3.38
N ILE A 63 14.93 15.93 -3.18
CA ILE A 63 14.27 15.16 -4.22
C ILE A 63 13.54 16.08 -5.19
N GLN A 64 12.82 17.09 -4.69
CA GLN A 64 12.19 18.12 -5.53
C GLN A 64 13.20 18.82 -6.45
N GLN A 65 14.40 19.12 -5.94
CA GLN A 65 15.46 19.73 -6.74
C GLN A 65 15.96 18.78 -7.84
N SER A 66 16.14 17.49 -7.55
CA SER A 66 16.48 16.48 -8.57
C SER A 66 15.39 16.42 -9.63
N LEU A 67 14.14 16.24 -9.20
CA LEU A 67 12.97 16.08 -10.07
C LEU A 67 12.69 17.31 -10.94
N SER A 68 13.10 18.51 -10.51
CA SER A 68 12.92 19.75 -11.28
C SER A 68 13.82 19.83 -12.52
N HIS A 69 14.81 18.95 -12.66
CA HIS A 69 15.68 18.92 -13.82
C HIS A 69 14.93 18.36 -15.04
N GLU A 70 14.99 19.06 -16.17
CA GLU A 70 14.22 18.70 -17.39
C GLU A 70 14.54 17.28 -17.91
N GLN A 71 15.73 16.75 -17.58
CA GLN A 71 16.11 15.36 -17.92
C GLN A 71 15.41 14.29 -17.06
N GLU A 72 14.77 14.65 -15.95
CA GLU A 72 14.07 13.72 -15.05
C GLU A 72 12.58 13.55 -15.38
N GLN A 73 12.11 14.10 -16.51
CA GLN A 73 10.70 14.03 -16.90
C GLN A 73 10.20 12.59 -17.08
N ASN A 74 11.07 11.66 -17.50
CA ASN A 74 10.75 10.24 -17.54
C ASN A 74 10.52 9.63 -16.15
N LEU A 75 11.32 10.02 -15.15
CA LEU A 75 11.15 9.55 -13.77
C LEU A 75 9.84 10.05 -13.17
N ILE A 76 9.47 11.30 -13.44
CA ILE A 76 8.17 11.86 -13.03
C ILE A 76 7.02 11.08 -13.68
N ASN A 77 7.11 10.79 -14.98
CA ASN A 77 6.09 10.02 -15.68
C ASN A 77 5.96 8.60 -15.12
N GLU A 78 7.07 7.92 -14.83
CA GLU A 78 7.06 6.59 -14.20
C GLU A 78 6.45 6.61 -12.80
N LEU A 79 6.79 7.62 -12.00
CA LEU A 79 6.22 7.82 -10.67
C LEU A 79 4.70 8.08 -10.73
N LEU A 80 4.26 8.92 -11.67
CA LEU A 80 2.83 9.20 -11.88
C LEU A 80 2.08 7.95 -12.35
N GLU A 81 2.65 7.20 -13.29
CA GLU A 81 2.09 5.95 -13.78
C GLU A 81 1.98 4.91 -12.65
N GLY A 82 3.00 4.79 -11.80
CA GLY A 82 2.97 3.94 -10.60
C GLY A 82 1.89 4.37 -9.60
N SER A 83 1.73 5.69 -9.41
CA SER A 83 0.70 6.25 -8.53
C SER A 83 -0.71 5.99 -9.06
N LEU A 84 -0.91 6.08 -10.38
CA LEU A 84 -2.19 5.79 -11.03
C LEU A 84 -2.58 4.32 -10.84
N LYS A 85 -1.63 3.39 -11.06
CA LYS A 85 -1.84 1.95 -10.81
C LYS A 85 -2.26 1.66 -9.38
N LEU A 86 -1.73 2.40 -8.41
CA LEU A 86 -2.13 2.26 -7.01
C LEU A 86 -3.58 2.72 -6.78
N VAL A 87 -3.99 3.83 -7.41
CA VAL A 87 -5.38 4.32 -7.36
C VAL A 87 -6.33 3.28 -7.97
N ASP A 88 -5.98 2.70 -9.11
CA ASP A 88 -6.76 1.66 -9.77
C ASP A 88 -6.91 0.42 -8.88
N LEU A 89 -5.83 -0.04 -8.25
CA LEU A 89 -5.84 -1.17 -7.33
C LEU A 89 -6.74 -0.92 -6.11
N CYS A 90 -6.67 0.28 -5.53
CA CYS A 90 -7.57 0.70 -4.46
C CYS A 90 -9.03 0.75 -4.93
N GLY A 91 -9.26 1.14 -6.19
CA GLY A 91 -10.56 1.10 -6.85
C GLY A 91 -11.14 -0.31 -6.91
N PHE A 92 -10.39 -1.22 -7.52
CA PHE A 92 -10.75 -2.64 -7.63
C PHE A 92 -11.02 -3.28 -6.27
N SER A 93 -10.17 -2.98 -5.28
CA SER A 93 -10.31 -3.54 -3.93
C SER A 93 -11.59 -3.04 -3.24
N ARG A 94 -11.95 -1.77 -3.42
CA ARG A 94 -13.22 -1.22 -2.92
C ARG A 94 -14.42 -1.91 -3.56
N ASP A 95 -14.37 -2.17 -4.86
CA ASP A 95 -15.45 -2.82 -5.59
C ASP A 95 -15.65 -4.28 -5.09
N ILE A 96 -14.56 -5.02 -4.83
CA ILE A 96 -14.63 -6.36 -4.23
C ILE A 96 -15.25 -6.31 -2.83
N VAL A 97 -14.82 -5.37 -1.99
CA VAL A 97 -15.35 -5.24 -0.63
C VAL A 97 -16.85 -4.89 -0.68
N GLN A 98 -17.26 -4.04 -1.60
CA GLN A 98 -18.65 -3.67 -1.81
C GLN A 98 -19.49 -4.87 -2.26
N LEU A 99 -19.01 -5.64 -3.25
CA LEU A 99 -19.67 -6.87 -3.71
C LEU A 99 -19.81 -7.91 -2.58
N THR A 100 -18.76 -8.08 -1.78
CA THR A 100 -18.78 -9.00 -0.64
C THR A 100 -19.81 -8.56 0.39
N LYS A 101 -19.88 -7.25 0.69
CA LYS A 101 -20.86 -6.68 1.61
C LYS A 101 -22.30 -6.91 1.13
N GLU A 102 -22.59 -6.67 -0.14
CA GLU A 102 -23.90 -6.90 -0.74
C GLU A 102 -24.29 -8.38 -0.64
N SER A 103 -23.35 -9.28 -0.96
CA SER A 103 -23.57 -10.73 -0.88
C SER A 103 -23.90 -11.21 0.56
N VAL A 104 -23.21 -10.65 1.56
CA VAL A 104 -23.51 -10.93 2.98
C VAL A 104 -24.89 -10.41 3.36
N GLN A 105 -25.25 -9.19 2.95
CA GLN A 105 -26.56 -8.60 3.25
C GLN A 105 -27.73 -9.40 2.63
N ASP A 106 -27.55 -9.90 1.41
CA ASP A 106 -28.52 -10.76 0.74
C ASP A 106 -28.71 -12.08 1.48
N LEU A 107 -27.61 -12.72 1.90
CA LEU A 107 -27.65 -13.95 2.68
C LEU A 107 -28.35 -13.75 4.04
N GLU A 108 -28.02 -12.68 4.76
CA GLU A 108 -28.67 -12.33 6.02
C GLU A 108 -30.18 -12.10 5.83
N SER A 109 -30.55 -11.42 4.75
CA SER A 109 -31.94 -11.17 4.40
C SER A 109 -32.70 -12.45 4.08
N TYR A 110 -32.09 -13.38 3.34
CA TYR A 110 -32.64 -14.70 3.06
C TYR A 110 -32.88 -15.52 4.33
N ILE A 111 -31.87 -15.62 5.21
CA ILE A 111 -31.96 -16.33 6.49
C ILE A 111 -33.09 -15.75 7.36
N ARG A 112 -33.20 -14.42 7.45
CA ARG A 112 -34.24 -13.74 8.22
C ARG A 112 -35.64 -14.05 7.69
N ARG A 113 -35.85 -14.02 6.37
CA ARG A 113 -37.14 -14.38 5.75
C ARG A 113 -37.50 -15.85 6.03
N ASN A 114 -36.55 -16.77 5.88
CA ASN A 114 -36.81 -18.20 6.14
C ASN A 114 -37.14 -18.49 7.60
N LYS A 115 -36.49 -17.82 8.57
CA LYS A 115 -36.84 -17.93 9.99
C LYS A 115 -38.29 -17.52 10.27
N VAL A 116 -38.79 -16.50 9.57
CA VAL A 116 -40.19 -16.07 9.69
C VAL A 116 -41.13 -17.13 9.12
N VAL A 117 -40.82 -17.71 7.95
CA VAL A 117 -41.61 -18.77 7.33
C VAL A 117 -41.71 -20.01 8.22
N LEU A 118 -40.59 -20.46 8.80
CA LEU A 118 -40.58 -21.63 9.70
C LEU A 118 -41.42 -21.40 10.98
N LYS A 119 -41.44 -20.18 11.52
CA LYS A 119 -42.30 -19.84 12.67
C LYS A 119 -43.78 -19.88 12.33
N LEU A 120 -44.16 -19.38 11.16
CA LEU A 120 -45.55 -19.43 10.70
C LEU A 120 -46.01 -20.87 10.45
N GLN A 121 -45.15 -21.73 9.89
CA GLN A 121 -45.48 -23.14 9.70
C GLN A 121 -45.76 -23.86 11.03
N HIS A 122 -45.03 -23.51 12.09
CA HIS A 122 -45.24 -24.07 13.43
C HIS A 122 -46.46 -23.50 14.17
N GLN A 123 -47.06 -22.41 13.67
CA GLN A 123 -48.34 -21.90 14.19
C GLN A 123 -49.56 -22.50 13.47
N ILE A 124 -49.35 -23.18 12.34
CA ILE A 124 -50.43 -23.75 11.52
C ILE A 124 -50.61 -25.26 11.76
N ASN A 125 -49.58 -25.95 12.26
CA ASN A 125 -49.63 -27.36 12.73
C ASN A 125 -49.85 -27.41 14.24
#